data_AF-A0A2J6T591-F1
#
_entry.id   AF-A0A2J6T591-F1
#
_cell.length_a   1.000
_cell.length_b   1.000
_cell.length_c   1.000
_cell.angle_alpha   90.00
_cell.angle_beta   90.00
_cell.angle_gamma   90.00
#
_symmetry.space_group_name_H-M   'P 1'
#
loop_
_entity.id
_entity.type
_entity.pdbx_description
1 polymer ?
#
loop_
_entity_poly.entity_id
_entity_poly.type
_entity_poly.pdbx_seq_one_letter_code
_entity_poly.pdbx_strand_id
1 'polypeptide(L)'
;YNVLSYVWGDPRITTPISVGRCDIELTVNLESALRHIRGPLRTRKVGVGGVCINQSNAEKKSLQVSQMGKFYSQAEHTIIYLGDETQETE
;
A
#
# COMPACT_ATOMS: atom_id res chain seq x y z
N TYR A 1 -9.83 4.99 10.41
CA TYR A 1 -9.53 4.58 9.02
C TYR A 1 -8.58 3.38 9.06
N ASN A 2 -8.57 2.52 8.04
CA ASN A 2 -7.62 1.39 8.01
C ASN A 2 -6.31 1.83 7.37
N VAL A 3 -5.18 1.27 7.81
CA VAL A 3 -3.87 1.51 7.20
C VAL A 3 -3.30 0.20 6.69
N LEU A 4 -2.66 0.24 5.51
CA LEU A 4 -1.94 -0.89 4.94
C LEU A 4 -0.43 -0.73 5.17
N SER A 5 0.15 -1.72 5.86
CA SER A 5 1.57 -1.98 5.90
C SER A 5 1.89 -3.14 4.95
N TYR A 6 2.77 -2.91 3.98
CA TYR A 6 3.12 -3.90 2.96
C TYR A 6 4.60 -3.80 2.61
N VAL A 7 5.15 -4.89 2.07
CA VAL A 7 6.50 -4.89 1.51
C VAL A 7 6.51 -4.11 0.20
N TRP A 8 7.36 -3.09 0.10
CA TRP A 8 7.35 -2.13 -1.02
C TRP A 8 7.54 -2.76 -2.41
N GLY A 9 8.41 -3.76 -2.50
CA GLY A 9 8.84 -4.37 -3.76
C GLY A 9 9.84 -3.50 -4.53
N ASP A 10 10.13 -3.89 -5.78
CA ASP A 10 10.95 -3.09 -6.70
C ASP A 10 10.11 -1.93 -7.27
N PRO A 11 10.49 -0.66 -7.04
CA PRO A 11 9.75 0.49 -7.55
C PRO A 11 9.74 0.61 -9.08
N ARG A 12 10.58 -0.15 -9.79
CA ARG A 12 10.60 -0.22 -11.26
C ARG A 12 9.59 -1.21 -11.83
N ILE A 13 9.02 -2.06 -10.98
CA ILE A 13 8.04 -3.07 -11.36
C ILE A 13 6.66 -2.58 -10.93
N THR A 14 6.01 -1.88 -11.85
CA THR A 14 4.69 -1.28 -11.65
C THR A 14 3.63 -1.97 -12.49
N THR A 15 2.39 -1.87 -12.04
CA THR A 15 1.19 -2.29 -12.76
C THR A 15 0.16 -1.16 -12.72
N PRO A 16 -0.54 -0.89 -13.83
CA PRO A 16 -1.57 0.14 -13.86
C PRO A 16 -2.81 -0.33 -13.09
N ILE A 17 -3.42 0.58 -12.33
CA ILE A 17 -4.77 0.42 -11.81
C ILE A 17 -5.65 1.59 -12.21
N SER A 18 -6.91 1.32 -12.52
CA SER A 18 -7.87 2.38 -12.86
C SER A 18 -8.54 2.92 -11.60
N VAL A 19 -8.35 4.21 -11.32
CA VAL A 19 -9.02 4.95 -10.24
C VAL A 19 -9.93 5.99 -10.86
N GLY A 20 -11.21 5.64 -11.00
CA GLY A 20 -12.20 6.50 -11.64
C GLY A 20 -11.95 6.63 -13.15
N ARG A 21 -11.43 7.79 -13.59
CA ARG A 21 -11.08 8.06 -15.00
C ARG A 21 -9.57 8.22 -15.24
N CYS A 22 -8.76 7.95 -14.22
CA CYS A 22 -7.31 8.05 -14.31
C CYS A 22 -6.70 6.67 -14.04
N ASP A 23 -5.75 6.27 -14.88
CA ASP A 23 -4.88 5.13 -14.59
C ASP A 23 -3.67 5.63 -13.81
N ILE A 24 -3.36 4.92 -12.72
CA ILE A 24 -2.18 5.21 -11.89
C ILE A 24 -1.29 3.97 -11.83
N GLU A 25 0.00 4.20 -11.91
CA GLU A 25 1.03 3.15 -11.80
C GLU A 25 1.30 2.88 -10.32
N LEU A 26 1.07 1.64 -9.87
CA LEU A 26 1.39 1.17 -8.52
C LEU A 26 2.43 0.07 -8.57
N THR A 27 3.22 -0.10 -7.51
CA THR A 27 4.08 -1.29 -7.42
C THR A 27 3.23 -2.55 -7.38
N VAL A 28 3.73 -3.64 -7.97
CA VAL A 28 3.02 -4.93 -8.02
C VAL A 28 2.61 -5.44 -6.64
N ASN A 29 3.45 -5.22 -5.63
CA ASN A 29 3.15 -5.60 -4.25
C ASN A 29 1.97 -4.81 -3.68
N LEU A 30 1.87 -3.53 -3.99
CA LEU A 30 0.76 -2.70 -3.53
C LEU A 30 -0.54 -3.12 -4.24
N GLU A 31 -0.47 -3.37 -5.54
CA GLU A 31 -1.64 -3.84 -6.29
C GLU A 31 -2.15 -5.18 -5.74
N SER A 32 -1.26 -6.14 -5.51
CA SER A 32 -1.63 -7.43 -4.93
C SER A 32 -2.21 -7.27 -3.53
N ALA A 33 -1.59 -6.45 -2.67
CA ALA A 33 -2.13 -6.16 -1.34
C ALA A 33 -3.55 -5.57 -1.40
N LEU A 34 -3.78 -4.60 -2.28
CA LEU A 34 -5.12 -4.01 -2.47
C LEU A 34 -6.13 -5.03 -2.97
N ARG A 35 -5.72 -5.93 -3.87
CA ARG A 35 -6.58 -7.02 -4.38
C ARG A 35 -6.97 -8.00 -3.27
N HIS A 36 -6.04 -8.36 -2.38
CA HIS A 36 -6.32 -9.24 -1.22
C HIS A 36 -7.22 -8.57 -0.17
N ILE A 37 -7.10 -7.26 0.02
CA ILE A 37 -7.94 -6.51 0.96
C ILE A 37 -9.35 -6.26 0.40
N ARG A 38 -9.50 -6.31 -0.92
CA ARG A 38 -10.77 -6.12 -1.60
C ARG A 38 -11.70 -7.30 -1.32
N GLY A 39 -12.52 -7.17 -0.28
CA GLY A 39 -13.61 -8.10 -0.01
C GLY A 39 -14.76 -7.95 -1.01
N PRO A 40 -15.50 -9.03 -1.32
CA PRO A 40 -16.60 -9.01 -2.29
C PRO A 40 -17.83 -8.21 -1.84
N LEU A 41 -17.97 -7.97 -0.52
CA LEU A 41 -19.22 -7.49 0.07
C LEU A 41 -19.14 -6.07 0.64
N ARG A 42 -17.94 -5.51 0.85
CA ARG A 42 -17.79 -4.21 1.52
C ARG A 42 -16.66 -3.38 0.93
N THR A 43 -16.99 -2.16 0.51
CA THR A 43 -16.01 -1.13 0.18
C THR A 43 -15.25 -0.73 1.44
N ARG A 44 -13.92 -0.93 1.44
CA ARG A 44 -13.05 -0.53 2.56
C ARG A 44 -12.24 0.70 2.17
N LYS A 45 -12.22 1.71 3.04
CA LYS A 45 -11.26 2.82 2.95
C LYS A 45 -9.96 2.38 3.61
N VAL A 46 -8.88 2.35 2.84
CA VAL A 46 -7.55 1.94 3.29
C VAL A 46 -6.56 3.03 2.90
N GLY A 47 -5.87 3.58 3.90
CA GLY A 47 -4.74 4.48 3.72
C GLY A 47 -3.50 3.67 3.41
N VAL A 48 -2.84 3.98 2.30
CA VAL A 48 -1.60 3.34 1.88
C VAL A 48 -0.48 4.36 1.93
N GLY A 49 0.58 4.05 2.68
CA GLY A 49 1.77 4.90 2.75
C GLY A 49 2.43 5.16 1.39
N GLY A 50 2.35 4.20 0.47
CA GLY A 50 3.05 4.28 -0.82
C GLY A 50 2.47 5.22 -1.85
N VAL A 51 1.17 5.52 -1.76
CA VAL A 51 0.51 6.47 -2.68
C VAL A 51 0.68 7.92 -2.22
N CYS A 52 0.89 8.14 -0.91
CA CYS A 52 1.04 9.48 -0.32
C CYS A 52 2.49 9.95 -0.17
N ILE A 53 3.48 9.08 -0.39
CA ILE A 53 4.90 9.44 -0.29
C ILE A 53 5.43 9.79 -1.68
N ASN A 54 5.75 11.07 -1.89
CA ASN A 54 6.41 11.51 -3.12
C ASN A 54 7.86 11.01 -3.10
N GLN A 55 8.10 9.89 -3.76
CA GLN A 55 9.36 9.15 -3.72
C GLN A 55 10.54 9.87 -4.36
N SER A 56 10.29 10.90 -5.18
CA SER A 56 11.32 11.59 -5.95
C SER A 56 12.21 12.50 -5.09
N ASN A 57 11.93 12.66 -3.79
CA ASN A 57 12.72 13.49 -2.90
C ASN A 57 12.99 12.76 -1.57
N ALA A 58 14.24 12.35 -1.36
CA ALA A 58 14.69 11.61 -0.19
C ALA A 58 14.49 12.37 1.14
N GLU A 59 14.64 13.70 1.15
CA GLU A 59 14.41 14.52 2.35
C GLU A 59 12.92 14.55 2.72
N LYS A 60 12.05 14.71 1.71
CA LYS A 60 10.59 14.65 1.93
C LYS A 60 10.13 13.25 2.34
N LYS A 61 10.75 12.20 1.80
CA LYS A 61 10.49 10.81 2.19
C LYS A 61 10.78 10.59 3.67
N SER A 62 11.94 11.01 4.18
CA SER A 62 12.28 10.85 5.60
C SER A 62 11.30 11.57 6.53
N LEU A 63 10.88 12.78 6.15
CA LEU A 63 9.88 13.55 6.92
C LEU A 63 8.51 12.84 6.92
N GLN A 64 8.08 12.31 5.78
CA GLN A 64 6.81 11.58 5.65
C GLN A 64 6.84 10.22 6.36
N VAL A 65 7.98 9.53 6.34
CA VAL A 65 8.19 8.30 7.11
C VAL A 65 8.12 8.59 8.61
N SER A 66 8.73 9.69 9.08
CA SER A 66 8.60 10.11 10.49
C SER A 66 7.15 10.42 10.89
N GLN A 67 6.30 10.84 9.94
CA GLN A 67 4.88 11.09 10.17
C GLN A 67 4.03 9.82 10.12
N MET A 68 4.51 8.72 9.51
CA MET A 68 3.77 7.46 9.45
C MET A 68 3.38 6.95 10.83
N GLY A 69 4.21 7.14 11.85
CA GLY A 69 3.89 6.75 13.23
C GLY A 69 2.56 7.33 13.72
N LYS A 70 2.24 8.59 13.36
CA LYS A 70 0.95 9.23 13.69
C LYS A 70 -0.21 8.64 12.88
N PHE A 71 0.03 8.26 11.64
CA PHE A 71 -0.99 7.63 10.80
C PHE A 71 -1.36 6.23 11.30
N TYR A 72 -0.37 5.44 11.72
CA TYR A 72 -0.59 4.14 12.33
C TYR A 72 -1.25 4.26 13.72
N SER A 73 -0.85 5.24 14.53
CA SER A 73 -1.45 5.43 15.88
C SER A 73 -2.92 5.88 15.84
N GLN A 74 -3.35 6.53 14.76
CA GLN A 74 -4.74 6.97 14.55
C GLN A 74 -5.55 5.99 13.68
N ALA A 75 -4.93 4.89 13.24
CA ALA A 75 -5.61 3.85 12.49
C ALA A 75 -6.55 3.05 13.40
N GLU A 76 -7.74 2.72 12.91
CA GLU A 76 -8.66 1.82 13.62
C GLU A 76 -8.17 0.38 13.52
N HIS A 77 -7.71 -0.01 12.32
CA HIS A 77 -7.03 -1.28 12.09
C HIS A 77 -5.82 -1.07 11.18
N THR A 78 -4.75 -1.82 11.47
CA THR A 78 -3.57 -1.93 10.59
C THR A 78 -3.58 -3.30 9.93
N ILE A 79 -3.61 -3.31 8.61
CA ILE A 79 -3.53 -4.53 7.79
C ILE A 79 -2.07 -4.73 7.42
N ILE A 80 -1.52 -5.90 7.73
CA ILE A 80 -0.15 -6.27 7.39
C ILE A 80 -0.22 -7.25 6.22
N TYR A 81 0.43 -6.92 5.11
CA TYR A 81 0.54 -7.76 3.93
C TYR A 81 2.00 -8.16 3.71
N LEU A 82 2.27 -9.45 3.81
CA LEU A 82 3.64 -10.01 3.75
C LEU A 82 4.04 -10.49 2.35
N GLY A 83 3.12 -10.44 1.39
CA GLY A 83 3.31 -10.98 0.04
C GLY A 83 2.24 -12.03 -0.27
N ASP A 84 2.16 -12.42 -1.54
CA ASP A 84 1.40 -13.59 -1.94
C ASP A 84 1.97 -14.83 -1.25
N GLU A 85 1.09 -15.79 -0.95
CA GLU A 85 1.52 -17.11 -0.48
C GLU A 85 2.44 -17.72 -1.53
N THR A 86 3.74 -17.68 -1.29
CA THR A 86 4.69 -18.51 -2.01
C THR A 86 4.37 -19.94 -1.61
N GLN A 87 4.03 -20.79 -2.57
CA GLN A 87 3.99 -22.24 -2.37
C GLN A 87 5.41 -22.70 -2.01
N GLU A 88 5.85 -22.47 -0.78
CA GLU A 88 7.00 -23.13 -0.19
C GLU A 88 6.45 -24.13 0.82
N THR A 89 6.06 -25.26 0.24
CA THR A 89 6.38 -26.63 0.68
C THR A 89 5.92 -27.03 2.08
N GLU A 90 4.92 -27.92 2.09
CA GLU A 90 4.69 -28.90 3.16
C GLU A 90 5.96 -29.69 3.53
#